data_AF-A0ABD3DYG9-F1
#
_entry.id   AF-A0ABD3DYG9-F1
#
_cell.length_a   1.000
_cell.length_b   1.000
_cell.length_c   1.000
_cell.angle_alpha   90.00
_cell.angle_beta   90.00
_cell.angle_gamma   90.00
#
_symmetry.space_group_name_H-M   'P 1'
#
loop_
_entity.id
_entity.type
_entity.pdbx_description
1 polymer ?
#
loop_
_entity_poly.entity_id
_entity_poly.type
_entity_poly.pdbx_seq_one_letter_code
_entity_poly.pdbx_strand_id
1 'polypeptide(L)'
;MEALAELEKIQTQILRRISDLELSLTTTQPLTNSSSLTLSSTDASTTTEGRLSAILRANAVGDFIFKRVPSDYYDWTLEARRDILDAASIHHLCKSIVLVNTQAPPDVIDCSNRNYSKYYLVVVQYTARFNAETVKNFLYTLNNGKISKKKYNYDSEFLTRPNHAVRLAPEEASARLTGYEHNGVTCIGMKADIPVILDEAIVKLNPDFFWLGG
;
A
#
# COMPACT_ATOMS: atom_id res chain seq x y z
N MET A 1 -9.98 -0.83 38.47
CA MET A 1 -10.28 0.25 37.51
C MET A 1 -9.85 -0.12 36.10
N GLU A 2 -8.64 -0.63 35.89
CA GLU A 2 -8.13 -1.03 34.56
C GLU A 2 -8.96 -2.12 33.86
N ALA A 3 -9.38 -3.16 34.59
CA ALA A 3 -10.24 -4.22 34.04
C ALA A 3 -11.64 -3.72 33.61
N LEU A 4 -12.14 -2.64 34.22
CA LEU A 4 -13.42 -2.03 33.84
C LEU A 4 -13.28 -1.24 32.54
N ALA A 5 -12.19 -0.49 32.39
CA ALA A 5 -11.89 0.30 31.19
C ALA A 5 -11.66 -0.60 29.96
N GLU A 6 -10.97 -1.72 30.13
CA GLU A 6 -10.81 -2.73 29.07
C GLU A 6 -12.16 -3.34 28.67
N LEU A 7 -13.04 -3.62 29.64
CA LEU A 7 -14.38 -4.15 29.35
C LEU A 7 -15.24 -3.14 28.59
N GLU A 8 -15.20 -1.86 28.98
CA GLU A 8 -15.91 -0.77 28.29
C GLU A 8 -15.40 -0.58 26.85
N LYS A 9 -14.08 -0.69 26.63
CA LYS A 9 -13.47 -0.63 25.31
C LYS A 9 -13.94 -1.78 24.41
N ILE A 10 -13.91 -3.01 24.93
CA ILE A 10 -14.38 -4.21 24.21
C ILE A 10 -15.87 -4.09 23.90
N GLN A 11 -16.68 -3.66 24.87
CA GLN A 11 -18.13 -3.47 24.68
C GLN A 11 -18.42 -2.45 23.57
N THR A 12 -17.71 -1.31 23.57
CA THR A 12 -17.86 -0.27 22.55
C THR A 12 -17.49 -0.80 21.16
N GLN A 13 -16.43 -1.60 21.07
CA GLN A 13 -15.99 -2.20 19.81
C GLN A 13 -17.00 -3.23 19.28
N ILE A 14 -17.61 -4.04 20.17
CA ILE A 14 -18.66 -5.00 19.79
C ILE A 14 -19.90 -4.25 19.26
N LEU A 15 -20.36 -3.22 19.98
CA LEU A 15 -21.53 -2.44 19.57
C LEU A 15 -21.33 -1.77 18.20
N ARG A 16 -20.13 -1.23 17.94
CA ARG A 16 -19.79 -0.66 16.63
C ARG A 16 -19.87 -1.71 15.52
N ARG A 17 -19.30 -2.92 15.73
CA ARG A 17 -19.37 -4.02 14.75
C ARG A 17 -20.79 -4.50 14.49
N ILE A 18 -21.65 -4.53 15.51
CA ILE A 18 -23.07 -4.86 15.35
C ILE A 18 -23.76 -3.79 14.48
N SER A 19 -23.56 -2.51 14.77
CA SER A 19 -24.12 -1.41 13.98
C SER A 19 -23.69 -1.46 12.51
N ASP A 20 -22.42 -1.77 12.25
CA ASP A 20 -21.88 -1.90 10.88
C ASP A 20 -22.49 -3.11 10.14
N LEU A 21 -22.73 -4.22 10.84
CA LEU A 21 -23.41 -5.40 10.30
C LEU A 21 -24.88 -5.11 9.97
N GLU A 22 -25.59 -4.40 10.85
CA GLU A 22 -26.99 -4.00 10.63
C GLU A 22 -27.13 -3.07 9.42
N LEU A 23 -26.20 -2.12 9.25
CA LEU A 23 -26.17 -1.22 8.08
C LEU A 23 -25.92 -2.00 6.78
N SER A 24 -25.06 -3.02 6.84
CA SER A 24 -24.74 -3.87 5.68
C SER A 24 -25.93 -4.73 5.26
N LEU A 25 -26.68 -5.28 6.23
CA LEU A 25 -27.86 -6.11 6.00
C LEU A 25 -29.07 -5.31 5.51
N THR A 26 -29.23 -4.06 5.98
CA THR A 26 -30.29 -3.17 5.50
C THR A 26 -30.07 -2.72 4.05
N THR A 27 -28.81 -2.61 3.61
CA THR A 27 -28.47 -2.28 2.21
C THR A 27 -28.74 -3.44 1.22
N THR A 28 -28.95 -4.68 1.71
CA THR A 28 -29.08 -5.88 0.86
C THR A 28 -30.50 -6.42 0.67
N GLN A 29 -31.55 -5.76 1.17
CA GLN A 29 -32.94 -6.18 0.89
C GLN A 29 -33.50 -5.51 -0.38
N PRO A 30 -33.87 -6.26 -1.44
CA PRO A 30 -34.68 -5.73 -2.52
C PRO A 30 -36.15 -5.75 -2.09
N LEU A 31 -36.61 -4.66 -1.48
CA LEU A 31 -38.04 -4.41 -1.30
C LEU A 31 -38.52 -3.53 -2.45
N THR A 32 -39.24 -4.19 -3.35
CA THR A 32 -40.21 -3.59 -4.26
C THR A 32 -41.10 -2.62 -3.49
N ASN A 33 -40.95 -1.32 -3.75
CA ASN A 33 -42.07 -0.39 -3.91
C ASN A 33 -41.57 0.96 -4.43
N SER A 34 -42.23 1.41 -5.49
CA SER A 34 -41.93 2.58 -6.29
C SER A 34 -42.05 3.89 -5.51
N SER A 35 -40.97 4.68 -5.48
CA SER A 35 -41.07 6.14 -5.49
C SER A 35 -39.72 6.74 -5.92
N SER A 36 -39.77 7.34 -7.11
CA SER A 36 -38.78 8.18 -7.76
C SER A 36 -37.83 8.94 -6.83
N LEU A 37 -36.56 8.54 -6.80
CA LEU A 37 -35.42 9.43 -6.62
C LEU A 37 -34.29 8.93 -7.51
N THR A 38 -34.02 9.68 -8.59
CA THR A 38 -32.85 9.52 -9.44
C THR A 38 -31.60 9.86 -8.61
N LEU A 39 -30.99 8.86 -7.96
CA LEU A 39 -29.62 8.96 -7.48
C LEU A 39 -28.68 8.60 -8.63
N SER A 40 -27.88 9.58 -9.03
CA SER A 40 -26.77 9.47 -9.97
C SER A 40 -25.73 8.45 -9.49
N SER A 41 -25.90 7.19 -9.86
CA SER A 41 -24.92 6.11 -9.62
C SER A 41 -23.80 6.07 -10.65
N THR A 42 -23.68 7.08 -11.52
CA THR A 42 -22.71 7.11 -12.63
C THR A 42 -21.42 7.90 -12.33
N ASP A 43 -21.41 8.82 -11.36
CA ASP A 43 -20.26 9.71 -11.14
C ASP A 43 -19.24 9.22 -10.09
N ALA A 44 -19.60 8.28 -9.23
CA ALA A 44 -18.64 7.73 -8.27
C ALA A 44 -17.55 6.86 -8.95
N SER A 45 -17.81 6.31 -10.14
CA SER A 45 -16.83 5.45 -10.82
C SER A 45 -15.73 6.21 -11.58
N THR A 46 -15.94 7.49 -11.89
CA THR A 46 -15.04 8.27 -12.77
C THR A 46 -13.90 8.96 -12.03
N THR A 47 -14.03 9.20 -10.73
CA THR A 47 -12.97 9.82 -9.91
C THR A 47 -12.01 8.77 -9.35
N THR A 48 -10.73 9.13 -9.15
CA THR A 48 -9.76 8.25 -8.49
C THR A 48 -10.24 7.81 -7.11
N GLU A 49 -10.75 8.74 -6.29
CA GLU A 49 -11.30 8.46 -4.96
C GLU A 49 -12.43 7.42 -5.00
N GLY A 50 -13.40 7.59 -5.90
CA GLY A 50 -14.53 6.68 -5.99
C GLY A 50 -14.15 5.30 -6.56
N ARG A 51 -13.23 5.25 -7.53
CA ARG A 51 -12.61 4.00 -7.99
C ARG A 51 -11.90 3.26 -6.85
N LEU A 52 -11.09 3.95 -6.04
CA LEU A 52 -10.38 3.34 -4.92
C LEU A 52 -11.32 2.92 -3.79
N SER A 53 -12.33 3.73 -3.49
CA SER A 53 -13.38 3.41 -2.52
C SER A 53 -14.11 2.10 -2.90
N ALA A 54 -14.45 1.93 -4.18
CA ALA A 54 -15.08 0.71 -4.68
C ALA A 54 -14.16 -0.51 -4.51
N ILE A 55 -12.87 -0.38 -4.85
CA ILE A 55 -11.87 -1.46 -4.69
C ILE A 55 -11.72 -1.86 -3.22
N LEU A 56 -11.56 -0.90 -2.31
CA LEU A 56 -11.39 -1.15 -0.88
C LEU A 56 -12.61 -1.86 -0.29
N ARG A 57 -13.81 -1.35 -0.57
CA ARG A 57 -15.08 -1.95 -0.10
C ARG A 57 -15.31 -3.34 -0.67
N ALA A 58 -15.02 -3.55 -1.95
CA ALA A 58 -15.14 -4.87 -2.59
C ALA A 58 -14.20 -5.92 -1.95
N ASN A 59 -13.11 -5.47 -1.31
CA ASN A 59 -12.16 -6.32 -0.58
C ASN A 59 -12.38 -6.28 0.95
N ALA A 60 -13.57 -5.89 1.41
CA ALA A 60 -13.95 -5.81 2.83
C ALA A 60 -13.07 -4.89 3.69
N VAL A 61 -12.39 -3.91 3.08
CA VAL A 61 -11.70 -2.84 3.80
C VAL A 61 -12.72 -1.73 4.08
N GLY A 62 -13.20 -1.68 5.32
CA GLY A 62 -14.22 -0.71 5.76
C GLY A 62 -13.66 0.57 6.39
N ASP A 63 -12.44 0.52 6.91
CA ASP A 63 -11.82 1.64 7.63
C ASP A 63 -10.78 2.35 6.75
N PHE A 64 -11.22 3.37 6.02
CA PHE A 64 -10.37 4.23 5.19
C PHE A 64 -11.01 5.61 5.04
N ILE A 65 -10.17 6.63 4.83
CA ILE A 65 -10.61 8.00 4.53
C ILE A 65 -9.75 8.59 3.41
N PHE A 66 -10.36 9.44 2.59
CA PHE A 66 -9.66 10.24 1.59
C PHE A 66 -9.59 11.68 2.06
N LYS A 67 -8.45 12.33 1.82
CA LYS A 67 -8.24 13.74 2.20
C LYS A 67 -7.54 14.47 1.08
N ARG A 68 -8.23 15.48 0.52
CA ARG A 68 -7.63 16.37 -0.47
C ARG A 68 -6.74 17.38 0.22
N VAL A 69 -5.59 17.62 -0.38
CA VAL A 69 -4.58 18.57 0.09
C VAL A 69 -4.21 19.53 -1.05
N PRO A 70 -3.64 20.70 -0.76
CA PRO A 70 -3.16 21.63 -1.78
C PRO A 70 -2.13 20.98 -2.73
N SER A 71 -2.00 21.53 -3.94
CA SER A 71 -1.10 20.97 -4.97
C SER A 71 0.38 21.03 -4.58
N ASP A 72 0.77 21.99 -3.74
CA ASP A 72 2.13 22.19 -3.20
C ASP A 72 2.39 21.34 -1.94
N TYR A 73 1.47 20.44 -1.56
CA TYR A 73 1.59 19.58 -0.37
C TYR A 73 2.93 18.84 -0.27
N TYR A 74 3.48 18.37 -1.40
CA TYR A 74 4.76 17.66 -1.41
C TYR A 74 6.00 18.56 -1.26
N ASP A 75 5.83 19.87 -1.27
CA ASP A 75 6.90 20.85 -0.99
C ASP A 75 6.98 21.21 0.51
N TRP A 76 5.96 20.83 1.29
CA TRP A 76 5.87 21.17 2.71
C TRP A 76 6.75 20.27 3.59
N THR A 77 7.02 20.72 4.82
CA THR A 77 7.69 19.88 5.84
C THR A 77 6.80 18.71 6.27
N LEU A 78 7.38 17.66 6.85
CA LEU A 78 6.59 16.51 7.31
C LEU A 78 5.63 16.88 8.43
N GLU A 79 5.98 17.86 9.27
CA GLU A 79 5.14 18.37 10.35
C GLU A 79 3.91 19.07 9.78
N ALA A 80 4.07 19.93 8.77
CA ALA A 80 2.95 20.60 8.11
C ALA A 80 2.04 19.60 7.39
N ARG A 81 2.62 18.56 6.76
CA ARG A 81 1.86 17.45 6.16
C ARG A 81 1.08 16.65 7.19
N ARG A 82 1.69 16.36 8.34
CA ARG A 82 1.02 15.71 9.48
C ARG A 82 -0.17 16.54 9.93
N ASP A 83 0.03 17.85 10.10
CA ASP A 83 -0.98 18.76 10.63
C ASP A 83 -2.17 18.88 9.68
N ILE A 84 -1.92 19.09 8.37
CA ILE A 84 -3.01 19.18 7.41
C ILE A 84 -3.75 17.86 7.28
N LEU A 85 -3.07 16.71 7.40
CA LEU A 85 -3.71 15.39 7.35
C LEU A 85 -4.39 14.98 8.66
N ASP A 86 -4.14 15.67 9.77
CA ASP A 86 -4.56 15.27 11.11
C ASP A 86 -3.98 13.89 11.49
N ALA A 87 -2.72 13.65 11.09
CA ALA A 87 -2.00 12.43 11.43
C ALA A 87 -1.46 12.50 12.87
N ALA A 88 -1.52 11.39 13.61
CA ALA A 88 -1.05 11.37 15.00
C ALA A 88 0.45 11.67 15.15
N SER A 89 1.27 11.34 14.14
CA SER A 89 2.67 11.77 14.06
C SER A 89 3.20 11.70 12.63
N ILE A 90 4.38 12.27 12.39
CA ILE A 90 5.06 12.18 11.08
C ILE A 90 5.37 10.73 10.66
N HIS A 91 5.42 9.80 11.61
CA HIS A 91 5.63 8.37 11.36
C HIS A 91 4.39 7.70 10.74
N HIS A 92 3.22 8.34 10.80
CA HIS A 92 2.01 7.84 10.14
C HIS A 92 1.95 8.27 8.67
N LEU A 93 2.88 9.11 8.21
CA LEU A 93 3.00 9.48 6.80
C LEU A 93 3.87 8.44 6.10
N CYS A 94 3.32 7.76 5.11
CA CYS A 94 4.00 6.72 4.34
C CYS A 94 4.10 7.06 2.86
N LYS A 95 5.08 6.46 2.19
CA LYS A 95 5.30 6.55 0.75
C LYS A 95 5.40 5.16 0.14
N SER A 96 4.93 5.05 -1.09
CA SER A 96 5.09 3.85 -1.91
C SER A 96 6.22 4.04 -2.89
N ILE A 97 7.11 3.06 -3.01
CA ILE A 97 8.28 3.11 -3.88
C ILE A 97 8.26 1.87 -4.77
N VAL A 98 8.22 2.06 -6.09
CA VAL A 98 8.32 0.96 -7.05
C VAL A 98 9.79 0.63 -7.29
N LEU A 99 10.12 -0.64 -7.16
CA LEU A 99 11.45 -1.18 -7.38
C LEU A 99 11.44 -2.15 -8.56
N VAL A 100 12.53 -2.17 -9.31
CA VAL A 100 12.80 -3.12 -10.39
C VAL A 100 13.83 -4.14 -9.94
N ASN A 101 13.52 -5.42 -10.14
CA ASN A 101 14.47 -6.51 -10.04
C ASN A 101 15.26 -6.60 -11.36
N THR A 102 16.49 -6.11 -11.37
CA THR A 102 17.29 -6.09 -12.61
C THR A 102 17.77 -7.48 -13.03
N GLN A 103 17.66 -8.49 -12.16
CA GLN A 103 18.07 -9.86 -12.45
C GLN A 103 16.91 -10.78 -12.84
N ALA A 104 15.67 -10.30 -12.74
CA ALA A 104 14.52 -11.02 -13.26
C ALA A 104 14.76 -11.33 -14.75
N PRO A 105 14.71 -12.62 -15.15
CA PRO A 105 14.93 -13.08 -16.52
C PRO A 105 14.03 -12.35 -17.53
N PRO A 106 14.44 -12.25 -18.80
CA PRO A 106 13.64 -11.58 -19.83
C PRO A 106 12.23 -12.16 -20.03
N ASP A 107 12.05 -13.45 -19.72
CA ASP A 107 10.76 -14.16 -19.74
C ASP A 107 9.85 -13.80 -18.56
N VAL A 108 10.40 -13.25 -17.47
CA VAL A 108 9.61 -12.70 -16.34
C VAL A 108 9.21 -11.27 -16.69
N ILE A 109 8.13 -11.18 -17.46
CA ILE A 109 7.54 -9.91 -17.90
C ILE A 109 6.45 -9.39 -16.95
N ASP A 110 5.92 -10.26 -16.11
CA ASP A 110 4.77 -9.97 -15.23
C ASP A 110 5.16 -9.98 -13.75
N CYS A 111 4.17 -9.68 -12.91
CA CYS A 111 4.30 -9.61 -11.46
C CYS A 111 3.68 -10.83 -10.75
N SER A 112 3.38 -11.89 -11.52
CA SER A 112 2.59 -13.05 -11.08
C SER A 112 3.29 -13.90 -10.03
N ASN A 113 4.62 -14.04 -10.15
CA ASN A 113 5.42 -14.75 -9.14
C ASN A 113 5.85 -13.77 -8.04
N ARG A 114 5.10 -13.74 -6.93
CA ARG A 114 5.40 -12.90 -5.76
C ARG A 114 6.81 -13.10 -5.21
N ASN A 115 7.34 -14.32 -5.31
CA ASN A 115 8.66 -14.64 -4.78
C ASN A 115 9.78 -14.18 -5.71
N TYR A 116 9.52 -14.04 -7.02
CA TYR A 116 10.51 -13.64 -8.01
C TYR A 116 9.90 -12.79 -9.14
N SER A 117 9.33 -11.64 -8.75
CA SER A 117 8.68 -10.69 -9.65
C SER A 117 9.69 -9.75 -10.30
N LYS A 118 9.35 -9.22 -11.49
CA LYS A 118 10.12 -8.16 -12.13
C LYS A 118 10.07 -6.85 -11.34
N TYR A 119 8.94 -6.56 -10.71
CA TYR A 119 8.72 -5.34 -9.94
C TYR A 119 8.15 -5.65 -8.55
N TYR A 120 8.50 -4.80 -7.59
CA TYR A 120 7.99 -4.82 -6.23
C TYR A 120 7.59 -3.40 -5.83
N LEU A 121 6.52 -3.25 -5.06
CA LEU A 121 6.17 -1.97 -4.46
C LEU A 121 6.47 -2.06 -2.96
N VAL A 122 7.26 -1.12 -2.44
CA VAL A 122 7.62 -1.06 -1.02
C VAL A 122 6.91 0.12 -0.38
N VAL A 123 6.18 -0.14 0.70
CA VAL A 123 5.53 0.89 1.51
C VAL A 123 6.35 1.10 2.78
N VAL A 124 6.85 2.32 2.95
CA VAL A 124 7.69 2.73 4.09
C VAL A 124 7.24 4.09 4.63
N GLN A 125 7.56 4.39 5.89
CA GLN A 125 7.32 5.71 6.47
C GLN A 125 8.21 6.80 5.81
N TYR A 126 7.76 8.04 5.74
CA TYR A 126 8.58 9.15 5.20
C TYR A 126 9.84 9.41 6.01
N THR A 127 9.80 9.13 7.32
CA THR A 127 10.96 9.23 8.22
C THR A 127 11.99 8.12 8.00
N ALA A 128 11.59 7.01 7.37
CA ALA A 128 12.48 5.90 7.10
C ALA A 128 13.39 6.21 5.90
N ARG A 129 14.68 5.88 6.06
CA ARG A 129 15.61 5.85 4.94
C ARG A 129 15.46 4.53 4.21
N PHE A 130 14.99 4.60 2.96
CA PHE A 130 14.87 3.43 2.12
C PHE A 130 16.23 2.73 1.95
N ASN A 131 16.27 1.42 2.18
CA ASN A 131 17.47 0.60 2.05
C ASN A 131 17.22 -0.58 1.10
N ALA A 132 17.75 -0.48 -0.13
CA ALA A 132 17.62 -1.52 -1.14
C ALA A 132 18.25 -2.86 -0.72
N GLU A 133 19.30 -2.84 0.10
CA GLU A 133 19.95 -4.06 0.60
C GLU A 133 19.04 -4.82 1.58
N THR A 134 18.28 -4.10 2.41
CA THR A 134 17.28 -4.71 3.30
C THR A 134 16.20 -5.44 2.49
N VAL A 135 15.66 -4.79 1.45
CA VAL A 135 14.65 -5.40 0.57
C VAL A 135 15.22 -6.63 -0.14
N LYS A 136 16.45 -6.54 -0.66
CA LYS A 136 17.14 -7.67 -1.27
C LYS A 136 17.30 -8.84 -0.29
N ASN A 137 17.71 -8.59 0.95
CA ASN A 137 17.89 -9.63 1.96
C ASN A 137 16.55 -10.26 2.36
N PHE A 138 15.48 -9.46 2.43
CA PHE A 138 14.12 -9.95 2.63
C PHE A 138 13.70 -10.89 1.49
N LEU A 139 13.83 -10.48 0.23
CA LEU A 139 13.50 -11.31 -0.94
C LEU A 139 14.37 -12.59 -1.00
N TYR A 140 15.65 -12.50 -0.63
CA TYR A 140 16.53 -13.66 -0.54
C TYR A 140 16.02 -14.68 0.49
N THR A 141 15.61 -14.21 1.67
CA THR A 141 15.08 -15.04 2.76
C THR A 141 13.74 -15.66 2.37
N LEU A 142 12.87 -14.88 1.72
CA LEU A 142 11.55 -15.30 1.25
C LEU A 142 11.61 -16.45 0.23
N ASN A 143 12.70 -16.54 -0.54
CA ASN A 143 12.97 -17.64 -1.48
C ASN A 143 13.75 -18.82 -0.86
N ASN A 144 13.70 -18.99 0.47
CA ASN A 144 14.44 -20.01 1.21
C ASN A 144 15.96 -20.02 0.92
N GLY A 145 16.53 -18.87 0.54
CA GLY A 145 17.93 -18.78 0.13
C GLY A 145 18.30 -19.60 -1.13
N LYS A 146 17.32 -20.12 -1.87
CA LYS A 146 17.51 -20.88 -3.12
C LYS A 146 17.98 -20.02 -4.29
N ILE A 147 17.92 -18.70 -4.14
CA ILE A 147 18.54 -17.77 -5.08
C ILE A 147 20.06 -17.88 -4.91
N SER A 148 20.79 -18.08 -6.00
CA SER A 148 22.25 -18.21 -5.96
C SER A 148 22.91 -16.97 -5.35
N LYS A 149 23.40 -17.08 -4.10
CA LYS A 149 24.52 -16.23 -3.63
C LYS A 149 25.71 -16.66 -4.48
N LYS A 150 26.07 -15.95 -5.54
CA LYS A 150 27.24 -16.40 -6.33
C LYS A 150 28.48 -16.21 -5.48
N LYS A 151 28.98 -17.34 -5.00
CA LYS A 151 30.30 -17.57 -4.47
C LYS A 151 31.22 -17.65 -5.67
N TYR A 152 32.12 -16.69 -5.84
CA TYR A 152 33.29 -16.90 -6.67
C TYR A 152 34.45 -17.26 -5.75
N ASN A 153 34.92 -18.49 -5.90
CA ASN A 153 36.31 -18.82 -5.59
C ASN A 153 37.21 -18.14 -6.63
N TYR A 154 38.45 -17.94 -6.21
CA TYR A 154 39.54 -17.22 -6.84
C TYR A 154 39.73 -17.46 -8.35
N ASP A 155 40.29 -16.44 -9.00
CA ASP A 155 40.84 -16.41 -10.37
C ASP A 155 39.86 -16.25 -11.53
N SER A 156 39.43 -15.01 -11.77
CA SER A 156 39.30 -14.43 -13.13
C SER A 156 38.70 -13.02 -13.06
N GLU A 157 39.46 -12.09 -13.62
CA GLU A 157 39.29 -10.65 -13.64
C GLU A 157 38.24 -10.21 -14.66
N PHE A 158 36.94 -10.31 -14.33
CA PHE A 158 35.90 -9.37 -14.79
C PHE A 158 34.56 -9.62 -14.06
N LEU A 159 34.33 -8.82 -13.01
CA LEU A 159 33.16 -8.67 -12.15
C LEU A 159 31.85 -9.35 -12.60
N THR A 160 31.61 -10.58 -12.13
CA THR A 160 30.31 -11.24 -12.23
C THR A 160 29.60 -11.24 -10.85
N ARG A 161 28.60 -10.37 -10.64
CA ARG A 161 27.76 -10.37 -9.41
C ARG A 161 26.30 -10.71 -9.74
N PRO A 162 25.73 -11.85 -9.35
CA PRO A 162 24.31 -12.07 -9.27
C PRO A 162 23.93 -12.08 -7.79
N ASN A 163 23.66 -10.88 -7.35
CA ASN A 163 22.80 -10.60 -6.22
C ASN A 163 21.51 -10.06 -6.85
N HIS A 164 20.33 -10.36 -6.28
CA HIS A 164 19.11 -9.62 -6.62
C HIS A 164 19.39 -8.12 -6.53
N ALA A 165 19.68 -7.47 -7.64
CA ALA A 165 19.95 -6.07 -7.67
C ALA A 165 18.60 -5.39 -7.83
N VAL A 166 17.98 -5.11 -6.70
CA VAL A 166 16.76 -4.33 -6.64
C VAL A 166 17.17 -2.86 -6.72
N ARG A 167 16.58 -2.12 -7.66
CA ARG A 167 16.83 -0.69 -7.85
C ARG A 167 15.52 0.07 -7.91
N LEU A 168 15.58 1.38 -7.69
CA LEU A 168 14.42 2.24 -7.95
C LEU A 168 13.99 2.08 -9.41
N ALA A 169 12.70 1.85 -9.64
CA ALA A 169 12.18 1.79 -10.99
C ALA A 169 12.20 3.21 -11.62
N PRO A 170 12.45 3.34 -12.93
CA PRO A 170 12.24 4.60 -13.64
C PRO A 170 10.81 5.10 -13.45
N GLU A 171 10.64 6.42 -13.40
CA GLU A 171 9.33 7.05 -13.17
C GLU A 171 8.28 6.64 -14.22
N GLU A 172 8.67 6.58 -15.50
CA GLU A 172 7.81 6.11 -16.59
C GLU A 172 7.32 4.67 -16.36
N ALA A 173 8.20 3.79 -15.87
CA ALA A 173 7.82 2.42 -15.54
C ALA A 173 6.88 2.39 -14.34
N SER A 174 7.15 3.18 -13.30
CA SER A 174 6.28 3.33 -12.13
C SER A 174 4.88 3.80 -12.54
N ALA A 175 4.77 4.86 -13.35
CA ALA A 175 3.50 5.40 -13.81
C ALA A 175 2.73 4.41 -14.70
N ARG A 176 3.43 3.71 -15.59
CA ARG A 176 2.82 2.67 -16.45
C ARG A 176 2.27 1.50 -15.64
N LEU A 177 3.01 1.02 -14.64
CA LEU A 177 2.64 -0.15 -13.84
C LEU A 177 1.60 0.16 -12.76
N THR A 178 1.73 1.29 -12.08
CA THR A 178 0.85 1.66 -10.97
C THR A 178 -0.38 2.44 -11.45
N GLY A 179 -0.25 3.22 -12.53
CA GLY A 179 -1.28 4.13 -12.99
C GLY A 179 -1.32 5.47 -12.26
N TYR A 180 -0.36 5.73 -11.37
CA TYR A 180 -0.24 6.99 -10.63
C TYR A 180 0.98 7.79 -11.07
N GLU A 181 0.88 9.11 -10.96
CA GLU A 181 1.99 10.03 -11.19
C GLU A 181 2.94 10.09 -9.98
N HIS A 182 4.08 10.76 -10.17
CA HIS A 182 5.05 10.97 -9.09
C HIS A 182 4.38 11.56 -7.84
N ASN A 183 4.84 11.11 -6.67
CA ASN A 183 4.28 11.41 -5.35
C ASN A 183 2.83 10.94 -5.08
N GLY A 184 2.04 10.55 -6.07
CA GLY A 184 0.67 10.03 -5.89
C GLY A 184 0.55 8.50 -5.82
N VAL A 185 1.65 7.77 -5.67
CA VAL A 185 1.64 6.31 -5.79
C VAL A 185 1.07 5.64 -4.53
N THR A 186 -0.04 4.91 -4.70
CA THR A 186 -0.58 3.97 -3.71
C THR A 186 -0.39 2.51 -4.14
N CYS A 187 -0.45 1.59 -3.18
CA CYS A 187 -0.48 0.14 -3.43
C CYS A 187 -1.88 -0.39 -3.80
N ILE A 188 -2.90 0.47 -3.84
CA ILE A 188 -4.29 0.09 -4.12
C ILE A 188 -4.69 0.46 -5.55
N GLY A 189 -5.40 -0.45 -6.23
CA GLY A 189 -5.95 -0.18 -7.56
C GLY A 189 -4.90 0.12 -8.63
N MET A 190 -3.73 -0.53 -8.54
CA MET A 190 -2.68 -0.46 -9.55
C MET A 190 -3.11 -1.11 -10.87
N LYS A 191 -2.49 -0.70 -11.99
CA LYS A 191 -2.74 -1.33 -13.31
C LYS A 191 -2.17 -2.73 -13.42
N ALA A 192 -1.04 -3.00 -12.76
CA ALA A 192 -0.44 -4.32 -12.62
C ALA A 192 -0.59 -4.83 -11.17
N ASP A 193 -0.73 -6.15 -11.00
CA ASP A 193 -0.72 -6.79 -9.66
C ASP A 193 0.71 -6.89 -9.13
N ILE A 194 1.28 -5.76 -8.73
CA ILE A 194 2.65 -5.69 -8.21
C ILE A 194 2.68 -6.20 -6.75
N PRO A 195 3.53 -7.19 -6.40
CA PRO A 195 3.72 -7.61 -5.02
C PRO A 195 4.11 -6.44 -4.12
N VAL A 196 3.38 -6.29 -3.01
CA VAL A 196 3.59 -5.23 -2.03
C VAL A 196 4.40 -5.77 -0.85
N ILE A 197 5.44 -5.03 -0.47
CA ILE A 197 6.24 -5.24 0.73
C ILE A 197 5.93 -4.09 1.69
N LEU A 198 5.40 -4.41 2.87
CA LEU A 198 5.08 -3.44 3.90
C LEU A 198 6.17 -3.43 4.97
N ASP A 199 6.67 -2.25 5.33
CA ASP A 199 7.64 -2.11 6.41
C ASP A 199 7.03 -2.45 7.78
N GLU A 200 7.78 -3.19 8.59
CA GLU A 200 7.33 -3.65 9.90
C GLU A 200 7.05 -2.48 10.88
N ALA A 201 7.69 -1.33 10.71
CA ALA A 201 7.43 -0.17 11.54
C ALA A 201 5.99 0.37 11.37
N ILE A 202 5.37 0.13 10.21
CA ILE A 202 3.99 0.58 9.93
C ILE A 202 2.98 -0.24 10.72
N VAL A 203 3.20 -1.56 10.84
CA VAL A 203 2.29 -2.44 11.62
C VAL A 203 2.40 -2.23 13.14
N LYS A 204 3.38 -1.42 13.58
CA LYS A 204 3.61 -1.06 14.99
C LYS A 204 3.11 0.35 15.33
N LEU A 205 2.44 1.03 14.39
CA LEU A 205 1.88 2.36 14.62
C LEU A 205 0.76 2.31 15.67
N ASN A 206 0.65 3.41 16.42
CA ASN A 206 -0.45 3.65 17.35
C ASN A 206 -0.85 5.13 17.26
N PRO A 207 -2.07 5.46 16.79
CA PRO A 207 -3.10 4.54 16.29
C PRO A 207 -2.65 3.70 15.07
N ASP A 208 -3.31 2.57 14.83
CA ASP A 208 -3.04 1.63 13.74
C ASP A 208 -3.57 2.12 12.38
N PHE A 209 -3.32 3.39 12.09
CA PHE A 209 -3.76 4.10 10.90
C PHE A 209 -2.56 4.79 10.23
N PHE A 210 -2.52 4.87 8.90
CA PHE A 210 -1.45 5.58 8.21
C PHE A 210 -1.93 6.17 6.88
N TRP A 211 -1.22 7.19 6.42
CA TRP A 211 -1.51 7.92 5.21
C TRP A 211 -0.59 7.46 4.07
N LEU A 212 -1.18 7.25 2.89
CA LEU A 212 -0.48 7.01 1.63
C LEU A 212 -0.84 8.11 0.63
N GLY A 213 0.05 8.37 -0.33
CA GLY A 213 -0.32 9.13 -1.52
C GLY A 213 -1.31 8.33 -2.37
N GLY A 214 -2.24 8.99 -3.06
CA GLY A 214 -3.26 8.38 -3.90
C GLY A 214 -4.10 9.42 -4.64
#